data_AF-A0A502MRC4-F1
#
_entry.id   AF-A0A502MRC4-F1
#
_cell.length_a   1.000
_cell.length_b   1.000
_cell.length_c   1.000
_cell.angle_alpha   90.00
_cell.angle_beta   90.00
_cell.angle_gamma   90.00
#
_symmetry.space_group_name_H-M   'P 1'
#
loop_
_entity.id
_entity.type
_entity.pdbx_description
1 polymer ?
#
loop_
_entity_poly.entity_id
_entity_poly.type
_entity_poly.pdbx_seq_one_letter_code
_entity_poly.pdbx_strand_id
1 'polypeptide(L)'
;MWILNHTAARKFEIPMLRKLGYEVFTPKIYPNDANFRSASVDYSEDVNLTIPEDDLEILNQSDWYAGPHREVWEIANKYFDIAFFIVFDPKGVEAMCRRFSGELVWRTYGLAGENSYSKILESLPQYRRAQAAFRRLGSRFWFAEGYSNLHEIESPWLQRRTVYLPLGMAGASTPNETEWVGGDKRMLFVCPDIGFNPAYAEIYEEFRREFKGFPYAIGGAQSIEVLDSHILGYLPLEEHRRNMQHMQVMFYHSREPRHVHYHPFEAIKVGMPLVFMAGGMLDRLGGLALPGRAKSWEEARRKVRRLLDGDKAFIDKVRSTQPVLLEAMKAEHAQDSWAKGLRTIELASGNRERKERINSQRIAILCSHRNMQEAVRIYRELTSQSQVANESLSIVLGVENPESEFNRKLKKKAAKAAIAAFKRDIDEIDARCRIFEWKYISKASAERALTYAGIGRALYDNAFLVPDDEMNFFEDSDLWIVVGGRTPAPVLPMKPIVVVVQDYPKTGLPPNDDRWQARLGYIPEPDAVIAFDERTVLHLVNMEGLDPKIVHFVKDGASPPNSLLETVLECL
;
A
#
# COMPACT_ATOMS: atom_id res chain seq x y z
N MET A 1 0.65 11.08 -8.97
CA MET A 1 -0.32 10.15 -9.61
C MET A 1 -1.59 10.00 -8.76
N TRP A 2 -2.78 10.05 -9.35
CA TRP A 2 -4.06 9.84 -8.66
C TRP A 2 -4.77 8.60 -9.20
N ILE A 3 -4.53 7.42 -8.61
CA ILE A 3 -4.95 6.11 -9.13
C ILE A 3 -6.23 5.63 -8.42
N LEU A 4 -7.34 6.38 -8.58
CA LEU A 4 -8.62 6.01 -7.95
C LEU A 4 -9.80 5.89 -8.93
N ASN A 5 -9.77 6.59 -10.06
CA ASN A 5 -10.87 6.71 -11.05
C ASN A 5 -12.24 7.12 -10.49
N HIS A 6 -12.39 7.41 -9.19
CA HIS A 6 -13.67 7.66 -8.56
C HIS A 6 -14.24 9.05 -8.92
N THR A 7 -15.37 9.10 -9.63
CA THR A 7 -15.92 10.33 -10.24
C THR A 7 -16.11 11.48 -9.26
N ALA A 8 -16.78 11.23 -8.12
CA ALA A 8 -17.05 12.29 -7.15
C ALA A 8 -15.76 12.80 -6.47
N ALA A 9 -14.82 11.89 -6.21
CA ALA A 9 -13.53 12.23 -5.62
C ALA A 9 -12.69 13.02 -6.64
N ARG A 10 -12.63 12.59 -7.91
CA ARG A 10 -11.90 13.28 -8.98
C ARG A 10 -12.34 14.73 -9.12
N LYS A 11 -13.66 14.97 -9.17
CA LYS A 11 -14.24 16.33 -9.30
C LYS A 11 -13.89 17.26 -8.12
N PHE A 12 -13.43 16.72 -7.00
CA PHE A 12 -13.04 17.49 -5.82
C PHE A 12 -11.53 17.51 -5.60
N GLU A 13 -10.90 16.33 -5.52
CA GLU A 13 -9.50 16.13 -5.18
C GLU A 13 -8.55 16.66 -6.26
N ILE A 14 -8.89 16.54 -7.56
CA ILE A 14 -8.01 17.04 -8.63
C ILE A 14 -7.93 18.57 -8.62
N PRO A 15 -9.05 19.33 -8.60
CA PRO A 15 -8.97 20.79 -8.41
C PRO A 15 -8.26 21.20 -7.11
N MET A 16 -8.45 20.45 -6.02
CA MET A 16 -7.76 20.71 -4.75
C MET A 16 -6.24 20.59 -4.90
N LEU A 17 -5.76 19.50 -5.50
CA LEU A 17 -4.34 19.27 -5.75
C LEU A 17 -3.75 20.34 -6.70
N ARG A 18 -4.45 20.67 -7.79
CA ARG A 18 -4.05 21.75 -8.71
C ARG A 18 -3.91 23.10 -7.98
N LYS A 19 -4.87 23.43 -7.12
CA LYS A 19 -4.85 24.66 -6.31
C LYS A 19 -3.65 24.72 -5.36
N LEU A 20 -3.18 23.57 -4.90
CA LEU A 20 -2.00 23.43 -4.05
C LEU A 20 -0.67 23.36 -4.84
N GLY A 21 -0.73 23.41 -6.18
CA GLY A 21 0.44 23.51 -7.04
C GLY A 21 0.93 22.18 -7.63
N TYR A 22 0.16 21.10 -7.52
CA TYR A 22 0.57 19.79 -8.05
C TYR A 22 0.16 19.60 -9.52
N GLU A 23 1.01 18.93 -10.27
CA GLU A 23 0.63 18.25 -11.52
C GLU A 23 0.01 16.89 -11.20
N VAL A 24 -1.08 16.53 -11.88
CA VAL A 24 -1.86 15.36 -11.50
C VAL A 24 -2.18 14.48 -12.69
N PHE A 25 -1.51 13.33 -12.75
CA PHE A 25 -1.89 12.26 -13.67
C PHE A 25 -3.11 11.51 -13.17
N THR A 26 -4.07 11.25 -14.07
CA THR A 26 -5.23 10.39 -13.83
C THR A 26 -5.20 9.17 -14.77
N PRO A 27 -5.42 7.95 -14.26
CA PRO A 27 -5.39 6.73 -15.08
C PRO A 27 -6.56 6.65 -16.06
N LYS A 28 -6.31 6.06 -17.23
CA LYS A 28 -7.31 5.89 -18.30
C LYS A 28 -7.94 4.50 -18.36
N ILE A 29 -7.44 3.57 -17.55
CA ILE A 29 -7.95 2.21 -17.42
C ILE A 29 -8.41 2.02 -15.97
N TYR A 30 -9.58 1.43 -15.79
CA TYR A 30 -10.13 1.03 -14.50
C TYR A 30 -10.66 -0.41 -14.56
N PRO A 31 -10.81 -1.09 -13.41
CA PRO A 31 -11.26 -2.48 -13.39
C PRO A 31 -12.64 -2.66 -14.00
N ASN A 32 -12.80 -3.66 -14.87
CA ASN A 32 -14.11 -4.08 -15.37
C ASN A 32 -14.83 -4.95 -14.33
N ASP A 33 -15.16 -4.35 -13.19
CA ASP A 33 -15.80 -5.00 -12.05
C ASP A 33 -17.07 -4.26 -11.64
N ALA A 34 -18.13 -5.01 -11.35
CA ALA A 34 -19.41 -4.45 -10.96
C ALA A 34 -19.36 -3.65 -9.65
N ASN A 35 -18.32 -3.77 -8.83
CA ASN A 35 -18.11 -2.97 -7.62
C ASN A 35 -17.42 -1.62 -7.90
N PHE A 36 -16.93 -1.40 -9.13
CA PHE A 36 -16.18 -0.21 -9.53
C PHE A 36 -17.06 0.83 -10.27
N ARG A 37 -18.29 1.04 -9.77
CA ARG A 37 -19.41 1.70 -10.48
C ARG A 37 -19.30 3.20 -10.65
N SER A 38 -18.63 3.85 -9.71
CA SER A 38 -18.48 5.30 -9.70
C SER A 38 -17.29 5.75 -10.53
N ALA A 39 -16.73 4.88 -11.36
CA ALA A 39 -15.53 5.18 -12.11
C ALA A 39 -15.78 6.09 -13.31
N SER A 40 -14.83 6.97 -13.57
CA SER A 40 -14.76 7.70 -14.83
C SER A 40 -13.32 7.93 -15.26
N VAL A 41 -13.17 8.09 -16.57
CA VAL A 41 -11.90 8.48 -17.22
C VAL A 41 -12.00 9.95 -17.60
N ASP A 42 -10.87 10.63 -17.57
CA ASP A 42 -10.74 12.01 -18.03
C ASP A 42 -9.33 12.22 -18.58
N TYR A 43 -9.24 12.83 -19.75
CA TYR A 43 -7.99 13.16 -20.42
C TYR A 43 -7.64 14.64 -20.26
N SER A 44 -8.53 15.45 -19.67
CA SER A 44 -8.34 16.90 -19.57
C SER A 44 -7.13 17.32 -18.73
N GLU A 45 -6.65 16.45 -17.84
CA GLU A 45 -5.46 16.71 -17.02
C GLU A 45 -4.13 16.46 -17.75
N ASP A 46 -4.14 15.70 -18.84
CA ASP A 46 -2.90 15.29 -19.53
C ASP A 46 -2.16 16.51 -20.12
N VAL A 47 -2.89 17.52 -20.58
CA VAL A 47 -2.33 18.78 -21.11
C VAL A 47 -1.60 19.60 -20.03
N ASN A 48 -1.85 19.32 -18.76
CA ASN A 48 -1.23 20.02 -17.63
C ASN A 48 0.05 19.35 -17.14
N LEU A 49 0.46 18.22 -17.73
CA LEU A 49 1.63 17.46 -17.31
C LEU A 49 2.86 17.91 -18.08
N THR A 50 3.99 17.99 -17.39
CA THR A 50 5.32 18.26 -17.98
C THR A 50 5.99 17.00 -18.56
N ILE A 51 5.24 15.91 -18.66
CA ILE A 51 5.71 14.60 -19.13
C ILE A 51 5.75 14.58 -20.66
N PRO A 52 6.84 14.10 -21.31
CA PRO A 52 6.89 13.90 -22.75
C PRO A 52 5.76 13.02 -23.27
N GLU A 53 5.27 13.29 -24.47
CA GLU A 53 4.12 12.60 -25.07
C GLU A 53 4.30 11.07 -25.13
N ASP A 54 5.48 10.60 -25.56
CA ASP A 54 5.79 9.16 -25.67
C ASP A 54 5.70 8.45 -24.30
N ASP A 55 6.28 9.06 -23.26
CA ASP A 55 6.24 8.51 -21.90
C ASP A 55 4.79 8.55 -21.35
N LEU A 56 4.05 9.63 -21.62
CA LEU A 56 2.66 9.80 -21.18
C LEU A 56 1.72 8.80 -21.87
N GLU A 57 1.94 8.49 -23.15
CA GLU A 57 1.15 7.49 -23.88
C GLU A 57 1.28 6.11 -23.21
N ILE A 58 2.49 5.70 -22.84
CA ILE A 58 2.73 4.44 -22.11
C ILE A 58 2.00 4.43 -20.77
N LEU A 59 2.08 5.53 -20.00
CA LEU A 59 1.38 5.65 -18.71
C LEU A 59 -0.15 5.57 -18.88
N ASN A 60 -0.69 6.18 -19.94
CA ASN A 60 -2.12 6.19 -20.25
C ASN A 60 -2.64 4.81 -20.69
N GLN A 61 -1.83 4.01 -21.38
CA GLN A 61 -2.19 2.65 -21.82
C GLN A 61 -2.03 1.58 -20.73
N SER A 62 -1.57 1.96 -19.53
CA SER A 62 -1.22 1.02 -18.47
C SER A 62 -2.38 0.77 -17.49
N ASP A 63 -2.60 -0.50 -17.16
CA ASP A 63 -3.53 -0.91 -16.10
C ASP A 63 -2.84 -0.89 -14.73
N TRP A 64 -3.04 0.22 -14.02
CA TRP A 64 -2.49 0.46 -12.69
C TRP A 64 -3.08 -0.44 -11.59
N TYR A 65 -4.30 -0.99 -11.79
CA TYR A 65 -4.97 -1.83 -10.80
C TYR A 65 -4.51 -3.27 -10.87
N ALA A 66 -4.15 -3.76 -12.07
CA ALA A 66 -3.55 -5.08 -12.24
C ALA A 66 -2.05 -5.11 -11.88
N GLY A 67 -1.41 -3.94 -11.80
CA GLY A 67 0.02 -3.80 -11.53
C GLY A 67 0.85 -3.91 -12.82
N PRO A 68 1.16 -2.78 -13.49
CA PRO A 68 1.80 -2.80 -14.81
C PRO A 68 3.25 -3.29 -14.71
N HIS A 69 3.85 -3.57 -15.88
CA HIS A 69 5.23 -4.06 -15.99
C HIS A 69 6.26 -3.10 -15.39
N ARG A 70 7.48 -3.60 -15.10
CA ARG A 70 8.55 -2.84 -14.45
C ARG A 70 8.90 -1.55 -15.21
N GLU A 71 9.01 -1.63 -16.53
CA GLU A 71 9.34 -0.50 -17.41
C GLU A 71 8.37 0.68 -17.25
N VAL A 72 7.07 0.39 -17.05
CA VAL A 72 6.05 1.43 -16.80
C VAL A 72 6.28 2.12 -15.46
N TRP A 73 6.69 1.38 -14.44
CA TRP A 73 7.02 1.95 -13.13
C TRP A 73 8.31 2.77 -13.18
N GLU A 74 9.27 2.41 -14.01
CA GLU A 74 10.49 3.20 -14.23
C GLU A 74 10.16 4.58 -14.84
N ILE A 75 9.23 4.62 -15.80
CA ILE A 75 8.68 5.88 -16.33
C ILE A 75 7.97 6.65 -15.20
N ALA A 76 7.11 5.99 -14.42
CA ALA A 76 6.40 6.66 -13.33
C ALA A 76 7.35 7.27 -12.27
N ASN A 77 8.41 6.55 -11.91
CA ASN A 77 9.41 6.99 -10.92
C ASN A 77 10.26 8.17 -11.40
N LYS A 78 10.33 8.42 -12.71
CA LYS A 78 11.00 9.59 -13.29
C LYS A 78 10.20 10.89 -13.07
N TYR A 79 8.88 10.80 -12.92
CA TYR A 79 7.98 11.96 -12.99
C TYR A 79 7.13 12.20 -11.75
N PHE A 80 6.97 11.21 -10.87
CA PHE A 80 6.03 11.32 -9.76
C PHE A 80 6.64 10.99 -8.40
N ASP A 81 6.43 11.90 -7.45
CA ASP A 81 6.87 11.72 -6.05
C ASP A 81 5.80 11.06 -5.18
N ILE A 82 4.52 11.19 -5.55
CA ILE A 82 3.37 10.74 -4.74
C ILE A 82 2.39 9.98 -5.61
N ALA A 83 1.94 8.81 -5.14
CA ALA A 83 0.84 8.07 -5.75
C ALA A 83 -0.30 7.83 -4.75
N PHE A 84 -1.47 8.38 -5.06
CA PHE A 84 -2.73 8.08 -4.38
C PHE A 84 -3.33 6.81 -4.97
N PHE A 85 -3.81 5.92 -4.12
CA PHE A 85 -4.45 4.68 -4.57
C PHE A 85 -5.52 4.21 -3.58
N ILE A 86 -6.37 3.28 -4.03
CA ILE A 86 -7.28 2.50 -3.19
C ILE A 86 -6.87 1.03 -3.24
N VAL A 87 -7.11 0.30 -2.14
CA VAL A 87 -6.92 -1.15 -2.12
C VAL A 87 -8.09 -1.82 -2.83
N PHE A 88 -7.86 -2.24 -4.07
CA PHE A 88 -8.81 -2.99 -4.88
C PHE A 88 -8.26 -4.41 -5.13
N ASP A 89 -7.31 -4.56 -6.05
CA ASP A 89 -6.62 -5.84 -6.31
C ASP A 89 -5.35 -5.98 -5.44
N PRO A 90 -5.25 -7.01 -4.58
CA PRO A 90 -4.03 -7.28 -3.81
C PRO A 90 -2.75 -7.35 -4.65
N LYS A 91 -2.80 -7.89 -5.87
CA LYS A 91 -1.61 -8.05 -6.73
C LYS A 91 -1.11 -6.71 -7.26
N GLY A 92 -2.02 -5.85 -7.72
CA GLY A 92 -1.66 -4.50 -8.16
C GLY A 92 -1.09 -3.67 -7.04
N VAL A 93 -1.68 -3.76 -5.85
CA VAL A 93 -1.17 -3.10 -4.63
C VAL A 93 0.22 -3.62 -4.28
N GLU A 94 0.46 -4.93 -4.30
CA GLU A 94 1.78 -5.49 -4.07
C GLU A 94 2.81 -4.97 -5.09
N ALA A 95 2.46 -4.94 -6.39
CA ALA A 95 3.33 -4.44 -7.44
C ALA A 95 3.67 -2.96 -7.22
N MET A 96 2.69 -2.13 -6.92
CA MET A 96 2.86 -0.71 -6.61
C MET A 96 3.78 -0.49 -5.41
N CYS A 97 3.57 -1.24 -4.31
CA CYS A 97 4.41 -1.15 -3.12
C CYS A 97 5.88 -1.53 -3.39
N ARG A 98 6.13 -2.43 -4.34
CA ARG A 98 7.49 -2.90 -4.66
C ARG A 98 8.19 -2.05 -5.71
N ARG A 99 7.46 -1.38 -6.60
CA ARG A 99 8.04 -0.79 -7.83
C ARG A 99 7.96 0.73 -7.87
N PHE A 100 6.98 1.34 -7.21
CA PHE A 100 6.99 2.79 -7.06
C PHE A 100 8.10 3.16 -6.07
N SER A 101 8.80 4.27 -6.29
CA SER A 101 9.88 4.78 -5.43
C SER A 101 9.45 5.95 -4.56
N GLY A 102 8.34 6.61 -4.90
CA GLY A 102 7.79 7.74 -4.14
C GLY A 102 6.93 7.34 -2.94
N GLU A 103 6.17 8.30 -2.42
CA GLU A 103 5.24 8.17 -1.31
C GLU A 103 3.91 7.54 -1.76
N LEU A 104 3.47 6.49 -1.07
CA LEU A 104 2.22 5.80 -1.34
C LEU A 104 1.15 6.20 -0.35
N VAL A 105 0.09 6.81 -0.88
CA VAL A 105 -0.99 7.42 -0.11
C VAL A 105 -2.27 6.62 -0.33
N TRP A 106 -2.60 5.76 0.64
CA TRP A 106 -3.83 4.99 0.58
C TRP A 106 -5.03 5.86 0.96
N ARG A 107 -5.86 6.21 -0.03
CA ARG A 107 -7.10 6.94 0.19
C ARG A 107 -8.17 6.04 0.79
N THR A 108 -8.76 6.49 1.90
CA THR A 108 -9.77 5.75 2.64
C THR A 108 -10.98 6.63 2.94
N TYR A 109 -12.18 6.06 2.78
CA TYR A 109 -13.44 6.78 2.75
C TYR A 109 -14.48 6.25 3.75
N GLY A 110 -14.06 5.35 4.64
CA GLY A 110 -14.96 4.66 5.55
C GLY A 110 -15.37 3.28 5.05
N LEU A 111 -15.74 2.42 5.98
CA LEU A 111 -16.28 1.09 5.74
C LEU A 111 -17.58 0.92 6.54
N ALA A 112 -18.48 0.09 6.03
CA ALA A 112 -19.74 -0.21 6.71
C ALA A 112 -19.54 -1.17 7.90
N GLY A 113 -20.38 -1.02 8.92
CA GLY A 113 -20.43 -1.84 10.12
C GLY A 113 -19.16 -1.76 10.97
N GLU A 114 -18.78 -2.90 11.54
CA GLU A 114 -17.59 -3.03 12.40
C GLU A 114 -16.30 -3.35 11.62
N ASN A 115 -16.32 -3.19 10.30
CA ASN A 115 -15.14 -3.40 9.46
C ASN A 115 -14.10 -2.31 9.68
N SER A 116 -12.84 -2.67 9.48
CA SER A 116 -11.70 -1.75 9.48
C SER A 116 -10.72 -2.11 8.36
N TYR A 117 -9.91 -1.15 7.94
CA TYR A 117 -8.92 -1.36 6.88
C TYR A 117 -7.84 -2.36 7.31
N SER A 118 -7.46 -2.35 8.59
CA SER A 118 -6.63 -3.37 9.22
C SER A 118 -7.25 -4.76 9.08
N LYS A 119 -8.53 -4.93 9.42
CA LYS A 119 -9.20 -6.24 9.29
C LYS A 119 -9.17 -6.74 7.84
N ILE A 120 -9.43 -5.88 6.85
CA ILE A 120 -9.37 -6.28 5.43
C ILE A 120 -7.98 -6.81 5.06
N LEU A 121 -6.91 -6.11 5.45
CA LEU A 121 -5.54 -6.53 5.14
C LEU A 121 -5.07 -7.74 5.94
N GLU A 122 -5.53 -7.90 7.18
CA GLU A 122 -5.01 -8.89 8.14
C GLU A 122 -5.79 -10.21 8.15
N SER A 123 -7.09 -10.18 7.85
CA SER A 123 -7.96 -11.36 7.97
C SER A 123 -8.10 -12.17 6.68
N LEU A 124 -7.82 -11.55 5.53
CA LEU A 124 -8.07 -12.14 4.22
C LEU A 124 -6.78 -12.71 3.61
N PRO A 125 -6.68 -14.03 3.37
CA PRO A 125 -5.45 -14.67 2.88
C PRO A 125 -4.88 -14.06 1.59
N GLN A 126 -5.74 -13.61 0.68
CA GLN A 126 -5.36 -12.99 -0.59
C GLN A 126 -4.60 -11.66 -0.41
N TYR A 127 -4.77 -10.97 0.73
CA TYR A 127 -4.08 -9.72 1.03
C TYR A 127 -2.74 -9.91 1.74
N ARG A 128 -2.34 -11.13 2.12
CA ARG A 128 -1.11 -11.39 2.88
C ARG A 128 0.14 -10.80 2.22
N ARG A 129 0.28 -10.95 0.90
CA ARG A 129 1.44 -10.41 0.15
C ARG A 129 1.41 -8.89 0.06
N ALA A 130 0.24 -8.31 -0.20
CA ALA A 130 0.04 -6.86 -0.18
C ALA A 130 0.34 -6.25 1.20
N GLN A 131 -0.14 -6.90 2.26
CA GLN A 131 0.13 -6.50 3.65
C GLN A 131 1.63 -6.53 3.97
N ALA A 132 2.34 -7.60 3.58
CA ALA A 132 3.79 -7.67 3.75
C ALA A 132 4.51 -6.55 2.97
N ALA A 133 4.06 -6.25 1.76
CA ALA A 133 4.59 -5.15 0.96
C ALA A 133 4.33 -3.77 1.61
N PHE A 134 3.14 -3.54 2.16
CA PHE A 134 2.83 -2.32 2.92
C PHE A 134 3.75 -2.11 4.11
N ARG A 135 3.99 -3.16 4.88
CA ARG A 135 4.88 -3.07 6.05
C ARG A 135 6.32 -2.75 5.64
N ARG A 136 6.78 -3.28 4.51
CA ARG A 136 8.12 -3.00 3.95
C ARG A 136 8.30 -1.55 3.51
N LEU A 137 7.25 -0.87 3.03
CA LEU A 137 7.32 0.56 2.69
C LEU A 137 7.75 1.43 3.89
N GLY A 138 7.47 0.97 5.11
CA GLY A 138 7.88 1.65 6.33
C GLY A 138 7.34 3.08 6.41
N SER A 139 8.21 4.07 6.23
CA SER A 139 7.84 5.49 6.22
C SER A 139 7.37 6.03 4.88
N ARG A 140 7.43 5.25 3.78
CA ARG A 140 6.89 5.67 2.46
C ARG A 140 5.37 5.54 2.34
N PHE A 141 4.76 4.90 3.34
CA PHE A 141 3.34 4.60 3.34
C PHE A 141 2.56 5.58 4.22
N TRP A 142 1.42 6.04 3.70
CA TRP A 142 0.48 6.94 4.37
C TRP A 142 -0.95 6.43 4.29
N PHE A 143 -1.62 6.40 5.43
CA PHE A 143 -3.05 6.15 5.56
C PHE A 143 -3.79 7.49 5.48
N ALA A 144 -4.37 7.80 4.33
CA ALA A 144 -5.03 9.08 4.08
C ALA A 144 -6.54 8.98 4.29
N GLU A 145 -6.98 9.32 5.50
CA GLU A 145 -8.38 9.24 5.91
C GLU A 145 -9.22 10.41 5.38
N GLY A 146 -10.39 10.09 4.84
CA GLY A 146 -11.40 11.05 4.38
C GLY A 146 -12.26 11.62 5.50
N TYR A 147 -12.32 10.94 6.64
CA TYR A 147 -12.97 11.38 7.87
C TYR A 147 -11.98 11.27 9.03
N SER A 148 -12.00 12.24 9.96
CA SER A 148 -10.98 12.37 11.02
C SER A 148 -10.97 11.28 12.09
N ASN A 149 -11.79 10.23 11.92
CA ASN A 149 -11.99 9.15 12.87
C ASN A 149 -11.87 7.75 12.30
N LEU A 150 -11.40 7.64 11.05
CA LEU A 150 -11.20 6.31 10.47
C LEU A 150 -10.09 5.58 11.21
N HIS A 151 -8.98 6.26 11.50
CA HIS A 151 -7.84 5.67 12.19
C HIS A 151 -8.13 5.15 13.61
N GLU A 152 -9.16 5.66 14.30
CA GLU A 152 -9.47 5.32 15.70
C GLU A 152 -9.66 3.81 15.95
N ILE A 153 -10.08 3.05 14.93
CA ILE A 153 -10.34 1.60 15.01
C ILE A 153 -9.29 0.76 14.26
N GLU A 154 -8.27 1.41 13.73
CA GLU A 154 -7.22 0.75 12.96
C GLU A 154 -6.08 0.25 13.85
N SER A 155 -5.27 -0.67 13.33
CA SER A 155 -4.07 -1.13 14.04
C SER A 155 -3.07 0.03 14.29
N PRO A 156 -2.19 -0.08 15.30
CA PRO A 156 -1.24 0.99 15.63
C PRO A 156 -0.31 1.39 14.48
N TRP A 157 -0.03 0.51 13.53
CA TRP A 157 0.87 0.82 12.42
C TRP A 157 0.19 1.70 11.36
N LEU A 158 -1.12 1.55 11.13
CA LEU A 158 -1.92 2.48 10.31
C LEU A 158 -2.10 3.82 11.03
N GLN A 159 -2.45 3.79 12.32
CA GLN A 159 -2.63 5.00 13.13
C GLN A 159 -1.41 5.93 13.07
N ARG A 160 -0.20 5.39 13.23
CA ARG A 160 1.07 6.18 13.16
C ARG A 160 1.37 6.77 11.79
N ARG A 161 0.73 6.29 10.73
CA ARG A 161 0.92 6.74 9.35
C ARG A 161 -0.28 7.54 8.83
N THR A 162 -1.15 7.99 9.73
CA THR A 162 -2.37 8.69 9.34
C THR A 162 -2.09 10.14 8.95
N VAL A 163 -2.66 10.55 7.82
CA VAL A 163 -2.84 11.95 7.44
C VAL A 163 -4.31 12.21 7.14
N TYR A 164 -4.80 13.38 7.54
CA TYR A 164 -6.18 13.74 7.29
C TYR A 164 -6.29 14.49 5.96
N LEU A 165 -6.89 13.84 4.96
CA LEU A 165 -7.19 14.42 3.65
C LEU A 165 -8.72 14.36 3.45
N PRO A 166 -9.45 15.35 3.98
CA PRO A 166 -10.91 15.31 4.03
C PRO A 166 -11.52 15.09 2.65
N LEU A 167 -12.58 14.30 2.64
CA LEU A 167 -13.48 14.22 1.49
C LEU A 167 -14.20 15.54 1.26
N GLY A 168 -14.61 15.77 0.02
CA GLY A 168 -15.48 16.88 -0.31
C GLY A 168 -16.36 16.62 -1.51
N MET A 169 -17.12 17.64 -1.90
CA MET A 169 -18.07 17.57 -2.99
C MET A 169 -17.94 18.81 -3.88
N ALA A 170 -17.83 18.57 -5.19
CA ALA A 170 -17.84 19.65 -6.17
C ALA A 170 -19.14 20.45 -6.11
N GLY A 171 -19.02 21.78 -5.98
CA GLY A 171 -20.16 22.69 -5.86
C GLY A 171 -20.85 22.70 -4.49
N ALA A 172 -20.22 22.17 -3.43
CA ALA A 172 -20.72 22.30 -2.06
C ALA A 172 -20.74 23.76 -1.57
N SER A 173 -19.85 24.60 -2.09
CA SER A 173 -19.74 26.03 -1.73
C SER A 173 -20.80 26.91 -2.41
N THR A 174 -21.41 26.40 -3.48
CA THR A 174 -22.45 27.08 -4.26
C THR A 174 -23.67 26.16 -4.42
N PRO A 175 -24.36 25.81 -3.32
CA PRO A 175 -25.56 24.99 -3.40
C PRO A 175 -26.64 25.74 -4.18
N ASN A 176 -27.34 25.04 -5.06
CA ASN A 176 -28.40 25.61 -5.87
C ASN A 176 -29.74 25.35 -5.18
N GLU A 177 -29.94 25.99 -4.02
CA GLU A 177 -31.07 25.73 -3.12
C GLU A 177 -32.44 26.04 -3.74
N THR A 178 -32.45 26.81 -4.83
CA THR A 178 -33.63 27.18 -5.61
C THR A 178 -34.01 26.16 -6.69
N GLU A 179 -33.18 25.14 -6.94
CA GLU A 179 -33.49 24.09 -7.92
C GLU A 179 -34.62 23.17 -7.45
N TRP A 180 -34.75 22.94 -6.14
CA TRP A 180 -35.84 22.13 -5.62
C TRP A 180 -37.18 22.87 -5.74
N VAL A 181 -38.07 22.28 -6.53
CA VAL A 181 -39.44 22.74 -6.74
C VAL A 181 -40.42 21.93 -5.88
N GLY A 182 -40.10 20.67 -5.63
CA GLY A 182 -41.01 19.72 -5.00
C GLY A 182 -42.21 19.39 -5.90
N GLY A 183 -43.29 18.89 -5.28
CA GLY A 183 -44.57 18.62 -5.94
C GLY A 183 -44.83 17.15 -6.26
N ASP A 184 -43.79 16.33 -6.42
CA ASP A 184 -43.93 14.87 -6.43
C ASP A 184 -43.99 14.37 -4.98
N LYS A 185 -45.19 13.95 -4.55
CA LYS A 185 -45.49 13.47 -3.20
C LYS A 185 -44.90 12.08 -2.89
N ARG A 186 -43.73 11.77 -3.42
CA ARG A 186 -42.94 10.58 -3.09
C ARG A 186 -41.70 10.96 -2.29
N MET A 187 -41.29 10.04 -1.44
CA MET A 187 -39.99 10.06 -0.78
C MET A 187 -38.94 9.36 -1.66
N LEU A 188 -37.77 9.97 -1.83
CA LEU A 188 -36.63 9.32 -2.45
C LEU A 188 -35.84 8.54 -1.41
N PHE A 189 -35.58 7.27 -1.72
CA PHE A 189 -34.67 6.40 -0.99
C PHE A 189 -33.63 5.87 -1.97
N VAL A 190 -32.36 5.76 -1.57
CA VAL A 190 -31.29 5.24 -2.44
C VAL A 190 -30.75 3.94 -1.84
N CYS A 191 -30.88 2.85 -2.59
CA CYS A 191 -30.45 1.52 -2.16
C CYS A 191 -30.06 0.68 -3.39
N PRO A 192 -28.78 0.65 -3.78
CA PRO A 192 -28.30 -0.14 -4.90
C PRO A 192 -28.25 -1.64 -4.57
N ASP A 193 -28.24 -2.49 -5.59
CA ASP A 193 -27.94 -3.94 -5.50
C ASP A 193 -28.72 -4.79 -4.51
N ILE A 194 -29.99 -4.46 -4.32
CA ILE A 194 -30.91 -5.18 -3.45
C ILE A 194 -30.96 -6.66 -3.84
N GLY A 195 -30.90 -6.97 -5.15
CA GLY A 195 -31.06 -8.33 -5.68
C GLY A 195 -29.89 -9.29 -5.41
N PHE A 196 -28.71 -8.81 -5.03
CA PHE A 196 -27.55 -9.70 -4.82
C PHE A 196 -26.64 -9.35 -3.64
N ASN A 197 -26.73 -8.13 -3.08
CA ASN A 197 -25.94 -7.74 -1.92
C ASN A 197 -26.77 -7.93 -0.63
N PRO A 198 -26.44 -8.90 0.25
CA PRO A 198 -27.23 -9.19 1.44
C PRO A 198 -27.39 -7.99 2.37
N ALA A 199 -26.36 -7.14 2.51
CA ALA A 199 -26.45 -5.96 3.36
C ALA A 199 -27.46 -4.94 2.83
N TYR A 200 -27.50 -4.71 1.51
CA TYR A 200 -28.49 -3.82 0.91
C TYR A 200 -29.90 -4.43 0.91
N ALA A 201 -30.01 -5.75 0.77
CA ALA A 201 -31.30 -6.45 0.92
C ALA A 201 -31.90 -6.25 2.32
N GLU A 202 -31.10 -6.38 3.38
CA GLU A 202 -31.55 -6.14 4.76
C GLU A 202 -31.99 -4.68 4.98
N ILE A 203 -31.20 -3.71 4.48
CA ILE A 203 -31.52 -2.28 4.53
C ILE A 203 -32.85 -2.00 3.81
N TYR A 204 -33.05 -2.59 2.65
CA TYR A 204 -34.28 -2.44 1.86
C TYR A 204 -35.50 -3.04 2.57
N GLU A 205 -35.38 -4.23 3.13
CA GLU A 205 -36.48 -4.88 3.86
C GLU A 205 -36.85 -4.14 5.15
N GLU A 206 -35.86 -3.63 5.89
CA GLU A 206 -36.12 -2.73 7.02
C GLU A 206 -36.86 -1.47 6.54
N PHE A 207 -36.36 -0.79 5.51
CA PHE A 207 -37.01 0.40 4.97
C PHE A 207 -38.47 0.14 4.57
N ARG A 208 -38.76 -0.98 3.87
CA ARG A 208 -40.13 -1.34 3.45
C ARG A 208 -41.06 -1.58 4.62
N ARG A 209 -40.57 -2.28 5.65
CA ARG A 209 -41.32 -2.52 6.88
C ARG A 209 -41.63 -1.20 7.57
N GLU A 210 -40.60 -0.38 7.78
CA GLU A 210 -40.69 0.85 8.56
C GLU A 210 -41.40 1.99 7.82
N PHE A 211 -41.42 2.00 6.49
CA PHE A 211 -42.15 2.98 5.68
C PHE A 211 -43.40 2.42 5.00
N LYS A 212 -43.93 1.29 5.48
CA LYS A 212 -45.22 0.75 5.01
C LYS A 212 -46.30 1.83 5.03
N GLY A 213 -47.00 1.96 3.90
CA GLY A 213 -48.08 2.94 3.67
C GLY A 213 -47.61 4.33 3.26
N PHE A 214 -46.32 4.54 2.97
CA PHE A 214 -45.81 5.79 2.40
C PHE A 214 -45.57 5.66 0.90
N PRO A 215 -45.80 6.73 0.11
CA PRO A 215 -45.36 6.80 -1.28
C PRO A 215 -43.84 7.02 -1.34
N TYR A 216 -43.12 6.15 -2.05
CA TYR A 216 -41.67 6.27 -2.22
C TYR A 216 -41.20 5.82 -3.61
N ALA A 217 -39.97 6.17 -3.94
CA ALA A 217 -39.23 5.65 -5.08
C ALA A 217 -37.81 5.31 -4.64
N ILE A 218 -37.26 4.24 -5.22
CA ILE A 218 -35.95 3.69 -4.85
C ILE A 218 -34.98 3.91 -5.99
N GLY A 219 -34.04 4.82 -5.80
CA GLY A 219 -32.91 5.02 -6.70
C GLY A 219 -31.74 4.10 -6.39
N GLY A 220 -30.81 4.00 -7.32
CA GLY A 220 -29.60 3.20 -7.19
C GLY A 220 -29.57 2.07 -8.22
N ALA A 221 -28.42 1.91 -8.87
CA ALA A 221 -28.22 0.88 -9.87
C ALA A 221 -28.41 -0.52 -9.26
N GLN A 222 -29.04 -1.42 -10.03
CA GLN A 222 -29.23 -2.81 -9.68
C GLN A 222 -28.52 -3.67 -10.72
N SER A 223 -27.59 -4.53 -10.32
CA SER A 223 -26.96 -5.47 -11.29
C SER A 223 -27.86 -6.65 -11.65
N ILE A 224 -28.86 -6.94 -10.82
CA ILE A 224 -29.86 -7.97 -11.07
C ILE A 224 -31.23 -7.31 -10.95
N GLU A 225 -32.14 -7.67 -11.85
CA GLU A 225 -33.51 -7.19 -11.83
C GLU A 225 -34.20 -7.58 -10.51
N VAL A 226 -34.89 -6.63 -9.90
CA VAL A 226 -35.68 -6.82 -8.68
C VAL A 226 -37.13 -6.46 -9.00
N LEU A 227 -38.04 -7.41 -8.76
CA LEU A 227 -39.46 -7.27 -9.06
C LEU A 227 -40.18 -6.37 -8.03
N ASP A 228 -39.89 -5.07 -8.05
CA ASP A 228 -40.60 -4.04 -7.29
C ASP A 228 -40.76 -2.78 -8.15
N SER A 229 -42.01 -2.38 -8.40
CA SER A 229 -42.35 -1.21 -9.23
C SER A 229 -41.87 0.12 -8.66
N HIS A 230 -41.46 0.17 -7.39
CA HIS A 230 -40.90 1.39 -6.78
C HIS A 230 -39.41 1.58 -7.12
N ILE A 231 -38.73 0.55 -7.62
CA ILE A 231 -37.31 0.61 -7.97
C ILE A 231 -37.15 1.28 -9.34
N LEU A 232 -36.41 2.38 -9.36
CA LEU A 232 -36.12 3.16 -10.57
C LEU A 232 -34.94 2.59 -11.37
N GLY A 233 -34.08 1.80 -10.72
CA GLY A 233 -32.89 1.21 -11.34
C GLY A 233 -31.80 2.25 -11.67
N TYR A 234 -31.05 1.98 -12.73
CA TYR A 234 -30.06 2.92 -13.27
C TYR A 234 -30.77 4.05 -14.03
N LEU A 235 -30.48 5.29 -13.66
CA LEU A 235 -31.09 6.48 -14.26
C LEU A 235 -30.05 7.33 -14.97
N PRO A 236 -30.36 7.89 -16.15
CA PRO A 236 -29.60 8.99 -16.73
C PRO A 236 -29.49 10.17 -15.76
N LEU A 237 -28.40 10.94 -15.86
CA LEU A 237 -28.12 12.08 -14.96
C LEU A 237 -29.28 13.08 -14.89
N GLU A 238 -29.91 13.39 -16.02
CA GLU A 238 -31.03 14.33 -16.08
C GLU A 238 -32.27 13.81 -15.34
N GLU A 239 -32.57 12.50 -15.43
CA GLU A 239 -33.68 11.90 -14.69
C GLU A 239 -33.39 11.84 -13.19
N HIS A 240 -32.15 11.49 -12.83
CA HIS A 240 -31.71 11.54 -11.44
C HIS A 240 -31.85 12.94 -10.85
N ARG A 241 -31.39 13.97 -11.59
CA ARG A 241 -31.53 15.38 -11.20
C ARG A 241 -32.99 15.79 -11.05
N ARG A 242 -33.83 15.41 -12.02
CA ARG A 242 -35.28 15.66 -11.97
C ARG A 242 -35.92 15.06 -10.71
N ASN A 243 -35.56 13.83 -10.36
CA ASN A 243 -36.06 13.20 -9.14
C ASN A 243 -35.65 13.98 -7.88
N MET A 244 -34.39 14.42 -7.79
CA MET A 244 -33.91 15.24 -6.68
C MET A 244 -34.62 16.62 -6.61
N GLN A 245 -34.96 17.22 -7.74
CA GLN A 245 -35.62 18.53 -7.82
C GLN A 245 -37.12 18.48 -7.49
N HIS A 246 -37.81 17.38 -7.83
CA HIS A 246 -39.26 17.30 -7.75
C HIS A 246 -39.80 16.44 -6.61
N MET A 247 -39.08 15.39 -6.17
CA MET A 247 -39.54 14.58 -5.04
C MET A 247 -39.51 15.38 -3.74
N GLN A 248 -40.45 15.09 -2.85
CA GLN A 248 -40.74 15.96 -1.71
C GLN A 248 -39.67 15.90 -0.61
N VAL A 249 -39.02 14.75 -0.45
CA VAL A 249 -38.06 14.49 0.64
C VAL A 249 -37.14 13.32 0.28
N MET A 250 -35.86 13.41 0.66
CA MET A 250 -34.98 12.24 0.73
C MET A 250 -34.97 11.69 2.15
N PHE A 251 -35.02 10.36 2.29
CA PHE A 251 -34.72 9.68 3.54
C PHE A 251 -33.37 8.97 3.50
N TYR A 252 -32.54 9.21 4.52
CA TYR A 252 -31.23 8.58 4.70
C TYR A 252 -31.20 7.68 5.93
N HIS A 253 -31.03 6.38 5.71
CA HIS A 253 -31.19 5.35 6.74
C HIS A 253 -29.94 5.14 7.63
N SER A 254 -28.74 5.41 7.08
CA SER A 254 -27.49 4.93 7.68
C SER A 254 -27.20 5.60 9.02
N ARG A 255 -26.76 4.78 9.97
CA ARG A 255 -26.30 5.18 11.32
C ARG A 255 -24.80 4.89 11.50
N GLU A 256 -24.09 4.69 10.40
CA GLU A 256 -22.69 4.29 10.44
C GLU A 256 -21.82 5.43 10.96
N PRO A 257 -20.98 5.20 11.99
CA PRO A 257 -20.19 6.26 12.62
C PRO A 257 -18.95 6.66 11.81
N ARG A 258 -18.63 5.92 10.75
CA ARG A 258 -17.41 6.04 9.95
C ARG A 258 -17.65 5.98 8.44
N HIS A 259 -18.90 5.90 8.00
CA HIS A 259 -19.25 5.79 6.59
C HIS A 259 -20.48 6.64 6.27
N VAL A 260 -20.46 7.33 5.14
CA VAL A 260 -21.61 8.08 4.63
C VAL A 260 -21.60 8.09 3.12
N HIS A 261 -22.78 7.91 2.52
CA HIS A 261 -22.95 7.98 1.08
C HIS A 261 -23.06 9.43 0.60
N TYR A 262 -22.80 9.68 -0.68
CA TYR A 262 -22.83 11.03 -1.26
C TYR A 262 -24.25 11.60 -1.45
N HIS A 263 -25.24 10.75 -1.72
CA HIS A 263 -26.60 11.16 -2.06
C HIS A 263 -27.34 12.06 -1.04
N PRO A 264 -27.16 11.96 0.30
CA PRO A 264 -27.72 12.97 1.22
C PRO A 264 -27.17 14.38 0.95
N PHE A 265 -25.88 14.51 0.60
CA PHE A 265 -25.28 15.81 0.30
C PHE A 265 -25.75 16.34 -1.07
N GLU A 266 -25.98 15.45 -2.05
CA GLU A 266 -26.55 15.83 -3.35
C GLU A 266 -27.97 16.38 -3.20
N ALA A 267 -28.79 15.73 -2.37
CA ALA A 267 -30.14 16.21 -2.04
C ALA A 267 -30.10 17.60 -1.40
N ILE A 268 -29.22 17.82 -0.42
CA ILE A 268 -29.07 19.13 0.24
C ILE A 268 -28.61 20.19 -0.76
N LYS A 269 -27.65 19.85 -1.63
CA LYS A 269 -27.08 20.79 -2.62
C LYS A 269 -28.13 21.34 -3.59
N VAL A 270 -29.15 20.56 -3.96
CA VAL A 270 -30.25 21.03 -4.81
C VAL A 270 -31.41 21.65 -4.01
N GLY A 271 -31.30 21.71 -2.68
CA GLY A 271 -32.33 22.26 -1.79
C GLY A 271 -33.44 21.28 -1.41
N MET A 272 -33.32 19.99 -1.71
CA MET A 272 -34.31 18.97 -1.34
C MET A 272 -34.30 18.74 0.19
N PRO A 273 -35.45 18.71 0.87
CA PRO A 273 -35.50 18.38 2.30
C PRO A 273 -34.92 16.99 2.60
N LEU A 274 -34.03 16.91 3.58
CA LEU A 274 -33.45 15.65 4.06
C LEU A 274 -34.01 15.25 5.43
N VAL A 275 -34.49 14.02 5.55
CA VAL A 275 -34.72 13.34 6.85
C VAL A 275 -33.68 12.23 6.98
N PHE A 276 -33.00 12.13 8.11
CA PHE A 276 -31.94 11.14 8.29
C PHE A 276 -31.90 10.55 9.69
N MET A 277 -31.42 9.31 9.82
CA MET A 277 -31.28 8.64 11.11
C MET A 277 -30.09 9.17 11.92
N ALA A 278 -30.32 9.35 13.22
CA ALA A 278 -29.31 9.73 14.21
C ALA A 278 -28.26 8.63 14.45
N GLY A 279 -27.09 9.03 14.95
CA GLY A 279 -26.02 8.15 15.43
C GLY A 279 -24.90 7.89 14.41
N GLY A 280 -25.07 8.30 13.15
CA GLY A 280 -24.07 8.14 12.11
C GLY A 280 -23.24 9.39 11.82
N MET A 281 -22.47 9.34 10.72
CA MET A 281 -21.61 10.42 10.27
C MET A 281 -22.32 11.78 10.08
N LEU A 282 -23.60 11.82 9.69
CA LEU A 282 -24.32 13.09 9.55
C LEU A 282 -24.47 13.84 10.89
N ASP A 283 -24.56 13.14 12.02
CA ASP A 283 -24.53 13.78 13.36
C ASP A 283 -23.16 14.41 13.64
N ARG A 284 -22.07 13.76 13.20
CA ARG A 284 -20.71 14.28 13.35
C ARG A 284 -20.47 15.52 12.49
N LEU A 285 -21.07 15.57 11.30
CA LEU A 285 -20.86 16.65 10.34
C LEU A 285 -21.78 17.86 10.60
N GLY A 286 -23.06 17.64 10.94
CA GLY A 286 -24.06 18.71 11.08
C GLY A 286 -24.58 18.95 12.49
N GLY A 287 -24.14 18.16 13.47
CA GLY A 287 -24.59 18.26 14.85
C GLY A 287 -25.96 17.61 15.12
N LEU A 288 -26.39 17.69 16.38
CA LEU A 288 -27.53 16.90 16.89
C LEU A 288 -28.89 17.63 16.83
N ALA A 289 -28.89 18.91 16.43
CA ALA A 289 -30.04 19.81 16.53
C ALA A 289 -30.84 19.96 15.21
N LEU A 290 -30.42 19.30 14.13
CA LEU A 290 -31.05 19.46 12.83
C LEU A 290 -32.52 18.97 12.83
N PRO A 291 -33.49 19.75 12.32
CA PRO A 291 -34.89 19.37 12.31
C PRO A 291 -35.18 18.06 11.58
N GLY A 292 -34.42 17.76 10.51
CA GLY A 292 -34.52 16.53 9.73
C GLY A 292 -33.94 15.29 10.41
N ARG A 293 -33.15 15.44 11.49
CA ARG A 293 -32.52 14.32 12.21
C ARG A 293 -33.54 13.52 13.02
N ALA A 294 -33.63 12.22 12.86
CA ALA A 294 -34.58 11.35 13.58
C ALA A 294 -33.87 10.33 14.47
N LYS A 295 -34.27 10.23 15.74
CA LYS A 295 -33.71 9.27 16.70
C LYS A 295 -34.33 7.87 16.60
N SER A 296 -35.51 7.76 16.01
CA SER A 296 -36.21 6.50 15.81
C SER A 296 -36.98 6.48 14.48
N TRP A 297 -37.40 5.29 14.05
CA TRP A 297 -38.23 5.12 12.86
C TRP A 297 -39.58 5.82 12.99
N GLU A 298 -40.18 5.84 14.18
CA GLU A 298 -41.43 6.59 14.42
C GLU A 298 -41.23 8.09 14.25
N GLU A 299 -40.10 8.62 14.72
CA GLU A 299 -39.77 10.04 14.50
C GLU A 299 -39.52 10.34 13.02
N ALA A 300 -38.79 9.47 12.32
CA ALA A 300 -38.56 9.60 10.88
C ALA A 300 -39.88 9.61 10.10
N ARG A 301 -40.77 8.64 10.36
CA ARG A 301 -42.12 8.56 9.76
C ARG A 301 -42.92 9.83 10.00
N ARG A 302 -42.93 10.37 11.23
CA ARG A 302 -43.64 11.63 11.54
C ARG A 302 -43.09 12.80 10.72
N LYS A 303 -41.76 12.92 10.61
CA LYS A 303 -41.11 14.02 9.88
C LYS A 303 -41.34 13.90 8.37
N VAL A 304 -41.15 12.72 7.80
CA VAL A 304 -41.44 12.45 6.39
C VAL A 304 -42.90 12.76 6.07
N ARG A 305 -43.85 12.33 6.92
CA ARG A 305 -45.27 12.62 6.71
C ARG A 305 -45.56 14.12 6.64
N ARG A 306 -45.02 14.91 7.57
CA ARG A 306 -45.17 16.37 7.53
C ARG A 306 -44.67 16.98 6.22
N LEU A 307 -43.55 16.49 5.71
CA LEU A 307 -42.99 16.95 4.43
C LEU A 307 -43.89 16.55 3.25
N LEU A 308 -44.39 15.30 3.22
CA LEU A 308 -45.31 14.80 2.19
C LEU A 308 -46.68 15.49 2.20
N ASP A 309 -47.16 15.87 3.38
CA ASP A 309 -48.40 16.63 3.57
C ASP A 309 -48.24 18.12 3.20
N GLY A 310 -47.01 18.57 2.94
CA GLY A 310 -46.73 19.92 2.48
C GLY A 310 -46.64 20.97 3.59
N ASP A 311 -46.27 20.58 4.83
CA ASP A 311 -46.02 21.49 5.95
C ASP A 311 -44.89 22.48 5.61
N LYS A 312 -45.25 23.64 5.06
CA LYS A 312 -44.30 24.65 4.56
C LYS A 312 -43.36 25.15 5.65
N ALA A 313 -43.87 25.40 6.86
CA ALA A 313 -43.04 25.84 7.96
C ALA A 313 -41.96 24.81 8.33
N PHE A 314 -42.30 23.51 8.29
CA PHE A 314 -41.31 22.46 8.53
C PHE A 314 -40.34 22.28 7.35
N ILE A 315 -40.84 22.32 6.11
CA ILE A 315 -40.01 22.26 4.90
C ILE A 315 -38.95 23.36 4.93
N ASP A 316 -39.36 24.61 5.14
CA ASP A 316 -38.48 25.77 5.14
C ASP A 316 -37.47 25.70 6.29
N LYS A 317 -37.91 25.23 7.46
CA LYS A 317 -37.02 25.01 8.61
C LYS A 317 -35.96 23.93 8.32
N VAL A 318 -36.32 22.81 7.69
CA VAL A 318 -35.36 21.77 7.31
C VAL A 318 -34.38 22.33 6.28
N ARG A 319 -34.89 22.93 5.20
CA ARG A 319 -34.08 23.43 4.08
C ARG A 319 -33.11 24.55 4.48
N SER A 320 -33.52 25.47 5.35
CA SER A 320 -32.66 26.55 5.83
C SER A 320 -31.58 26.12 6.82
N THR A 321 -31.69 24.93 7.44
CA THR A 321 -30.75 24.49 8.48
C THR A 321 -29.83 23.35 8.04
N GLN A 322 -30.27 22.51 7.09
CA GLN A 322 -29.46 21.41 6.56
C GLN A 322 -28.17 21.80 5.81
N PRO A 323 -27.97 23.01 5.24
CA PRO A 323 -26.74 23.36 4.54
C PRO A 323 -25.47 23.26 5.39
N VAL A 324 -25.61 23.29 6.73
CA VAL A 324 -24.48 23.04 7.65
C VAL A 324 -23.79 21.70 7.38
N LEU A 325 -24.51 20.68 6.89
CA LEU A 325 -23.95 19.37 6.52
C LEU A 325 -23.01 19.46 5.31
N LEU A 326 -23.11 20.49 4.48
CA LEU A 326 -22.20 20.73 3.36
C LEU A 326 -20.91 21.43 3.79
N GLU A 327 -20.85 22.05 4.98
CA GLU A 327 -19.66 22.83 5.40
C GLU A 327 -18.39 21.99 5.42
N ALA A 328 -18.48 20.72 5.84
CA ALA A 328 -17.35 19.81 5.84
C ALA A 328 -16.96 19.32 4.42
N MET A 329 -17.83 19.53 3.43
CA MET A 329 -17.62 19.11 2.04
C MET A 329 -17.11 20.25 1.13
N LYS A 330 -17.04 21.48 1.65
CA LYS A 330 -16.57 22.66 0.93
C LYS A 330 -15.05 22.63 0.74
N ALA A 331 -14.60 23.00 -0.46
CA ALA A 331 -13.17 23.00 -0.78
C ALA A 331 -12.38 23.99 0.10
N GLU A 332 -12.91 25.18 0.33
CA GLU A 332 -12.29 26.20 1.18
C GLU A 332 -12.07 25.73 2.63
N HIS A 333 -12.91 24.85 3.15
CA HIS A 333 -12.78 24.31 4.51
C HIS A 333 -11.85 23.09 4.57
N ALA A 334 -11.73 22.37 3.45
CA ALA A 334 -10.84 21.21 3.32
C ALA A 334 -9.39 21.62 3.03
N GLN A 335 -9.17 22.76 2.36
CA GLN A 335 -7.88 23.15 1.80
C GLN A 335 -6.74 23.15 2.82
N ASP A 336 -6.93 23.72 4.01
CA ASP A 336 -5.88 23.78 5.04
C ASP A 336 -5.47 22.38 5.52
N SER A 337 -6.45 21.48 5.64
CA SER A 337 -6.18 20.08 6.01
C SER A 337 -5.41 19.36 4.92
N TRP A 338 -5.78 19.57 3.64
CA TRP A 338 -5.04 19.04 2.50
C TRP A 338 -3.61 19.56 2.43
N ALA A 339 -3.41 20.88 2.53
CA ALA A 339 -2.09 21.50 2.52
C ALA A 339 -1.22 20.98 3.67
N LYS A 340 -1.78 20.85 4.88
CA LYS A 340 -1.07 20.29 6.04
C LYS A 340 -0.72 18.81 5.84
N GLY A 341 -1.65 18.01 5.35
CA GLY A 341 -1.46 16.57 5.10
C GLY A 341 -0.37 16.32 4.07
N LEU A 342 -0.44 17.01 2.93
CA LEU A 342 0.56 16.92 1.86
C LEU A 342 1.94 17.39 2.31
N ARG A 343 2.01 18.54 3.00
CA ARG A 343 3.28 19.03 3.58
C ARG A 343 3.90 18.02 4.56
N THR A 344 3.08 17.27 5.29
CA THR A 344 3.57 16.22 6.20
C THR A 344 4.22 15.08 5.42
N ILE A 345 3.61 14.67 4.31
CA ILE A 345 4.14 13.66 3.39
C ILE A 345 5.46 14.14 2.78
N GLU A 346 5.50 15.37 2.25
CA GLU A 346 6.69 15.96 1.63
C GLU A 346 7.86 16.11 2.60
N LEU A 347 7.61 16.61 3.81
CA LEU A 347 8.65 16.74 4.83
C LEU A 347 9.23 15.39 5.24
N ALA A 348 8.40 14.34 5.28
CA ALA A 348 8.88 13.00 5.55
C ALA A 348 9.75 12.47 4.39
N SER A 349 9.36 12.72 3.15
CA SER A 349 10.16 12.38 1.96
C SER A 349 11.50 13.11 1.96
N GLY A 350 11.50 14.44 2.07
CA GLY A 350 12.74 15.24 2.04
C GLY A 350 13.69 14.93 3.20
N ASN A 351 13.18 14.60 4.39
CA ASN A 351 14.01 14.14 5.50
C ASN A 351 14.63 12.77 5.23
N ARG A 352 13.95 11.90 4.49
CA ARG A 352 14.44 10.58 4.10
C ARG A 352 15.53 10.71 3.05
N GLU A 353 15.29 11.43 1.96
CA GLU A 353 16.29 11.69 0.93
C GLU A 353 17.54 12.36 1.53
N ARG A 354 17.35 13.30 2.46
CA ARG A 354 18.46 13.93 3.18
C ARG A 354 19.20 12.92 4.07
N LYS A 355 18.50 12.03 4.76
CA LYS A 355 19.13 10.96 5.56
C LYS A 355 19.85 9.94 4.69
N GLU A 356 19.28 9.54 3.56
CA GLU A 356 19.88 8.62 2.58
C GLU A 356 21.11 9.26 1.91
N ARG A 357 21.09 10.56 1.62
CA ARG A 357 22.28 11.29 1.13
C ARG A 357 23.38 11.47 2.18
N ILE A 358 23.01 11.55 3.47
CA ILE A 358 23.97 11.75 4.57
C ILE A 358 24.51 10.41 5.10
N ASN A 359 23.72 9.33 5.03
CA ASN A 359 24.14 8.00 5.44
C ASN A 359 24.67 7.24 4.23
N SER A 360 25.96 6.92 4.24
CA SER A 360 26.52 5.91 3.35
C SER A 360 25.72 4.61 3.51
N GLN A 361 25.23 4.01 2.43
CA GLN A 361 24.58 2.71 2.47
C GLN A 361 25.55 1.68 3.06
N ARG A 362 25.09 0.91 4.04
CA ARG A 362 25.96 0.02 4.82
C ARG A 362 25.79 -1.43 4.40
N ILE A 363 26.87 -2.06 4.00
CA ILE A 363 26.84 -3.44 3.50
C ILE A 363 27.69 -4.32 4.41
N ALA A 364 27.12 -5.44 4.85
CA ALA A 364 27.88 -6.50 5.51
C ALA A 364 28.18 -7.62 4.51
N ILE A 365 29.46 -7.93 4.29
CA ILE A 365 29.89 -9.10 3.51
C ILE A 365 30.21 -10.22 4.51
N LEU A 366 29.32 -11.19 4.61
CA LEU A 366 29.40 -12.32 5.54
C LEU A 366 29.99 -13.54 4.85
N CYS A 367 31.08 -14.08 5.37
CA CYS A 367 31.74 -15.24 4.78
C CYS A 367 32.23 -16.22 5.83
N SER A 368 32.40 -17.48 5.43
CA SER A 368 33.19 -18.42 6.23
C SER A 368 34.68 -18.07 6.14
N HIS A 369 35.48 -18.43 7.14
CA HIS A 369 36.94 -18.27 7.10
C HIS A 369 37.60 -18.88 5.84
N ARG A 370 36.95 -19.86 5.19
CA ARG A 370 37.44 -20.51 3.96
C ARG A 370 37.22 -19.66 2.71
N ASN A 371 36.24 -18.78 2.73
CA ASN A 371 35.86 -17.92 1.61
C ASN A 371 36.37 -16.47 1.81
N MET A 372 37.26 -16.25 2.76
CA MET A 372 37.73 -14.92 3.15
C MET A 372 38.38 -14.17 1.97
N GLN A 373 39.19 -14.86 1.14
CA GLN A 373 39.82 -14.23 -0.03
C GLN A 373 38.79 -13.72 -1.05
N GLU A 374 37.69 -14.44 -1.22
CA GLU A 374 36.59 -14.04 -2.10
C GLU A 374 35.86 -12.83 -1.55
N ALA A 375 35.54 -12.86 -0.26
CA ALA A 375 34.87 -11.76 0.41
C ALA A 375 35.71 -10.48 0.35
N VAL A 376 37.05 -10.60 0.45
CA VAL A 376 38.00 -9.49 0.23
C VAL A 376 37.99 -9.01 -1.23
N ARG A 377 37.86 -9.92 -2.22
CA ARG A 377 37.72 -9.54 -3.63
C ARG A 377 36.45 -8.71 -3.85
N ILE A 378 35.31 -9.19 -3.36
CA ILE A 378 34.00 -8.53 -3.42
C ILE A 378 34.07 -7.15 -2.74
N TYR A 379 34.69 -7.07 -1.56
CA TYR A 379 34.90 -5.81 -0.84
C TYR A 379 35.65 -4.78 -1.69
N ARG A 380 36.77 -5.18 -2.30
CA ARG A 380 37.60 -4.30 -3.15
C ARG A 380 36.85 -3.86 -4.40
N GLU A 381 36.14 -4.79 -5.04
CA GLU A 381 35.38 -4.50 -6.24
C GLU A 381 34.25 -3.50 -5.97
N LEU A 382 33.45 -3.73 -4.92
CA LEU A 382 32.39 -2.79 -4.52
C LEU A 382 32.94 -1.41 -4.15
N THR A 383 34.06 -1.37 -3.42
CA THR A 383 34.70 -0.10 -3.02
C THR A 383 35.21 0.67 -4.25
N SER A 384 35.82 -0.03 -5.21
CA SER A 384 36.30 0.59 -6.45
C SER A 384 35.14 1.07 -7.32
N GLN A 385 34.12 0.23 -7.51
CA GLN A 385 32.96 0.58 -8.33
C GLN A 385 32.18 1.74 -7.71
N SER A 386 32.03 1.79 -6.38
CA SER A 386 31.31 2.89 -5.72
C SER A 386 32.06 4.21 -5.84
N GLN A 387 33.39 4.20 -5.77
CA GLN A 387 34.20 5.41 -6.01
C GLN A 387 34.03 5.95 -7.44
N VAL A 388 34.03 5.05 -8.44
CA VAL A 388 33.82 5.43 -9.85
C VAL A 388 32.40 5.97 -10.07
N ALA A 389 31.40 5.37 -9.44
CA ALA A 389 30.00 5.78 -9.52
C ALA A 389 29.66 7.00 -8.64
N ASN A 390 30.60 7.51 -7.84
CA ASN A 390 30.38 8.53 -6.82
C ASN A 390 29.27 8.15 -5.80
N GLU A 391 29.20 6.86 -5.47
CA GLU A 391 28.27 6.29 -4.51
C GLU A 391 28.91 6.18 -3.12
N SER A 392 28.15 6.55 -2.09
CA SER A 392 28.61 6.48 -0.71
C SER A 392 28.29 5.13 -0.09
N LEU A 393 29.24 4.19 -0.14
CA LEU A 393 29.14 2.88 0.51
C LEU A 393 30.05 2.76 1.73
N SER A 394 29.52 2.19 2.82
CA SER A 394 30.30 1.76 3.98
C SER A 394 30.22 0.25 4.11
N ILE A 395 31.32 -0.44 3.82
CA ILE A 395 31.34 -1.90 3.78
C ILE A 395 32.07 -2.46 5.01
N VAL A 396 31.48 -3.46 5.66
CA VAL A 396 32.09 -4.24 6.75
C VAL A 396 32.22 -5.71 6.32
N LEU A 397 33.38 -6.30 6.60
CA LEU A 397 33.66 -7.71 6.33
C LEU A 397 33.38 -8.54 7.59
N GLY A 398 32.34 -9.37 7.55
CA GLY A 398 32.05 -10.37 8.57
C GLY A 398 32.73 -11.69 8.24
N VAL A 399 33.59 -12.19 9.12
CA VAL A 399 34.27 -13.48 8.95
C VAL A 399 33.93 -14.43 10.09
N GLU A 400 33.42 -15.62 9.75
CA GLU A 400 33.03 -16.64 10.73
C GLU A 400 34.23 -17.11 11.57
N ASN A 401 34.06 -17.18 12.88
CA ASN A 401 35.09 -17.65 13.80
C ASN A 401 35.41 -19.15 13.58
N PRO A 402 36.63 -19.51 13.14
CA PRO A 402 36.99 -20.90 12.88
C PRO A 402 37.37 -21.69 14.14
N GLU A 403 37.44 -21.06 15.31
CA GLU A 403 38.01 -21.65 16.52
C GLU A 403 37.36 -22.99 16.90
N SER A 404 36.03 -23.06 16.91
CA SER A 404 35.28 -24.29 17.19
C SER A 404 35.59 -25.40 16.17
N GLU A 405 35.70 -25.05 14.88
CA GLU A 405 36.04 -26.00 13.84
C GLU A 405 37.47 -26.54 13.98
N PHE A 406 38.44 -25.65 14.18
CA PHE A 406 39.84 -26.01 14.33
C PHE A 406 40.07 -26.87 15.58
N ASN A 407 39.44 -26.52 16.70
CA ASN A 407 39.52 -27.32 17.93
C ASN A 407 38.91 -28.73 17.75
N ARG A 408 37.90 -28.89 16.89
CA ARG A 408 37.30 -30.18 16.58
C ARG A 408 38.13 -31.03 15.60
N LYS A 409 38.76 -30.41 14.60
CA LYS A 409 39.42 -31.11 13.48
C LYS A 409 40.93 -31.29 13.65
N LEU A 410 41.58 -30.43 14.44
CA LEU A 410 43.03 -30.39 14.57
C LEU A 410 43.48 -30.77 15.98
N LYS A 411 44.69 -31.31 16.10
CA LYS A 411 45.33 -31.49 17.41
C LYS A 411 45.57 -30.13 18.05
N LYS A 412 45.45 -30.03 19.39
CA LYS A 412 45.54 -28.77 20.18
C LYS A 412 46.63 -27.79 19.75
N LYS A 413 47.86 -28.27 19.48
CA LYS A 413 48.98 -27.41 19.02
C LYS A 413 48.76 -26.84 17.61
N ALA A 414 48.23 -27.65 16.70
CA ALA A 414 47.93 -27.24 15.32
C ALA A 414 46.70 -26.32 15.27
N ALA A 415 45.67 -26.59 16.07
CA ALA A 415 44.52 -25.71 16.22
C ALA A 415 44.95 -24.30 16.68
N LYS A 416 45.78 -24.23 17.73
CA LYS A 416 46.32 -22.94 18.22
C LYS A 416 47.11 -22.20 17.16
N ALA A 417 47.93 -22.89 16.37
CA ALA A 417 48.70 -22.27 15.28
C ALA A 417 47.79 -21.76 14.15
N ALA A 418 46.75 -22.51 13.78
CA ALA A 418 45.79 -22.13 12.76
C ALA A 418 44.94 -20.93 13.19
N ILE A 419 44.49 -20.87 14.45
CA ILE A 419 43.77 -19.71 15.01
C ILE A 419 44.67 -18.47 14.98
N ALA A 420 45.95 -18.61 15.34
CA ALA A 420 46.88 -17.48 15.32
C ALA A 420 47.17 -16.98 13.89
N ALA A 421 47.25 -17.90 12.92
CA ALA A 421 47.38 -17.54 11.51
C ALA A 421 46.13 -16.79 11.02
N PHE A 422 44.93 -17.31 11.29
CA PHE A 422 43.67 -16.67 10.94
C PHE A 422 43.57 -15.23 11.50
N LYS A 423 43.94 -15.01 12.76
CA LYS A 423 43.93 -13.66 13.35
C LYS A 423 44.87 -12.70 12.63
N ARG A 424 46.07 -13.15 12.25
CA ARG A 424 47.00 -12.33 11.46
C ARG A 424 46.43 -12.04 10.07
N ASP A 425 45.85 -13.03 9.41
CA ASP A 425 45.25 -12.85 8.09
C ASP A 425 44.12 -11.80 8.16
N ILE A 426 43.33 -11.76 9.23
CA ILE A 426 42.32 -10.72 9.48
C ILE A 426 42.95 -9.35 9.71
N ASP A 427 44.00 -9.27 10.53
CA ASP A 427 44.70 -8.02 10.85
C ASP A 427 45.41 -7.40 9.62
N GLU A 428 45.75 -8.22 8.63
CA GLU A 428 46.38 -7.79 7.36
C GLU A 428 45.36 -7.29 6.31
N ILE A 429 44.06 -7.51 6.52
CA ILE A 429 43.03 -7.02 5.60
C ILE A 429 42.83 -5.52 5.84
N ASP A 430 43.05 -4.73 4.78
CA ASP A 430 42.73 -3.30 4.73
C ASP A 430 41.21 -3.07 4.58
N ALA A 431 40.43 -3.54 5.55
CA ALA A 431 38.98 -3.37 5.63
C ALA A 431 38.51 -3.42 7.09
N ARG A 432 37.35 -2.83 7.37
CA ARG A 432 36.69 -3.01 8.67
C ARG A 432 36.20 -4.45 8.79
N CYS A 433 36.87 -5.24 9.61
CA CYS A 433 36.52 -6.64 9.83
C CYS A 433 35.80 -6.84 11.17
N ARG A 434 34.81 -7.73 11.19
CA ARG A 434 34.16 -8.24 12.40
C ARG A 434 34.17 -9.77 12.38
N ILE A 435 34.55 -10.37 13.48
CA ILE A 435 34.46 -11.82 13.66
C ILE A 435 33.06 -12.12 14.18
N PHE A 436 32.42 -13.16 13.65
CA PHE A 436 31.07 -13.53 14.08
C PHE A 436 30.88 -15.05 14.18
N GLU A 437 29.80 -15.47 14.81
CA GLU A 437 29.36 -16.87 14.86
C GLU A 437 27.91 -16.99 14.41
N TRP A 438 27.60 -18.05 13.65
CA TRP A 438 26.21 -18.37 13.31
C TRP A 438 25.48 -18.92 14.53
N LYS A 439 24.48 -18.18 15.04
CA LYS A 439 23.62 -18.65 16.12
C LYS A 439 22.29 -19.16 15.59
N TYR A 440 21.84 -20.28 16.14
CA TYR A 440 20.51 -20.82 15.88
C TYR A 440 19.48 -20.14 16.76
N ILE A 441 18.39 -19.70 16.15
CA ILE A 441 17.21 -19.19 16.84
C ILE A 441 15.99 -20.01 16.42
N SER A 442 15.03 -20.13 17.34
CA SER A 442 13.76 -20.80 17.05
C SER A 442 12.86 -19.93 16.18
N LYS A 443 11.92 -20.56 15.48
CA LYS A 443 10.85 -19.87 14.72
C LYS A 443 10.16 -18.78 15.53
N ALA A 444 9.79 -19.06 16.79
CA ALA A 444 9.12 -18.07 17.64
C ALA A 444 9.99 -16.84 17.93
N SER A 445 11.30 -17.02 18.11
CA SER A 445 12.24 -15.89 18.27
C SER A 445 12.43 -15.12 16.97
N ALA A 446 12.50 -15.83 15.84
CA ALA A 446 12.59 -15.25 14.51
C ALA A 446 11.35 -14.40 14.17
N GLU A 447 10.13 -14.90 14.43
CA GLU A 447 8.88 -14.16 14.23
C GLU A 447 8.82 -12.88 15.07
N ARG A 448 9.29 -12.94 16.32
CA ARG A 448 9.39 -11.75 17.18
C ARG A 448 10.40 -10.74 16.65
N ALA A 449 11.60 -11.20 16.25
CA ALA A 449 12.64 -10.33 15.69
C ALA A 449 12.15 -9.62 14.44
N LEU A 450 11.56 -10.35 13.49
CA LEU A 450 10.97 -9.76 12.28
C LEU A 450 9.83 -8.79 12.60
N THR A 451 8.98 -9.11 13.58
CA THR A 451 7.91 -8.20 14.02
C THR A 451 8.48 -6.88 14.57
N TYR A 452 9.52 -6.93 15.40
CA TYR A 452 10.16 -5.73 15.93
C TYR A 452 10.91 -4.94 14.87
N ALA A 453 11.50 -5.62 13.88
CA ALA A 453 12.10 -5.00 12.71
C ALA A 453 11.06 -4.43 11.72
N GLY A 454 9.76 -4.65 11.94
CA GLY A 454 8.69 -4.22 11.02
C GLY A 454 8.57 -5.08 9.76
N ILE A 455 9.18 -6.26 9.73
CA ILE A 455 9.27 -7.15 8.59
C ILE A 455 8.16 -8.22 8.68
N GLY A 456 7.18 -8.16 7.78
CA GLY A 456 6.04 -9.09 7.73
C GLY A 456 6.26 -10.33 6.86
N ARG A 457 7.37 -11.07 7.04
CA ARG A 457 7.65 -12.30 6.28
C ARG A 457 7.10 -13.53 7.02
N ALA A 458 6.44 -14.45 6.29
CA ALA A 458 6.04 -15.73 6.84
C ALA A 458 7.25 -16.67 6.91
N LEU A 459 7.43 -17.34 8.05
CA LEU A 459 8.52 -18.28 8.26
C LEU A 459 8.01 -19.72 8.18
N TYR A 460 8.70 -20.55 7.41
CA TYR A 460 8.31 -21.95 7.18
C TYR A 460 9.16 -22.93 7.99
N ASP A 461 10.44 -22.62 8.21
CA ASP A 461 11.35 -23.44 8.99
C ASP A 461 11.20 -23.27 10.51
N ASN A 462 11.68 -24.26 11.26
CA ASN A 462 11.63 -24.27 12.72
C ASN A 462 12.83 -23.59 13.38
N ALA A 463 13.92 -23.39 12.65
CA ALA A 463 15.14 -22.78 13.14
C ALA A 463 15.81 -21.94 12.05
N PHE A 464 16.44 -20.83 12.46
CA PHE A 464 17.11 -19.88 11.57
C PHE A 464 18.50 -19.54 12.10
N LEU A 465 19.38 -19.09 11.21
CA LEU A 465 20.71 -18.58 11.54
C LEU A 465 20.71 -17.05 11.59
N VAL A 466 21.40 -16.50 12.59
CA VAL A 466 21.74 -15.07 12.67
C VAL A 466 23.25 -14.92 12.86
N PRO A 467 23.89 -13.92 12.21
CA PRO A 467 25.33 -13.70 12.35
C PRO A 467 25.60 -12.89 13.62
N ASP A 468 25.99 -13.53 14.72
CA ASP A 468 26.25 -12.84 15.99
C ASP A 468 27.72 -12.36 16.05
N ASP A 469 27.91 -11.05 15.95
CA ASP A 469 29.20 -10.36 16.09
C ASP A 469 29.48 -9.85 17.51
N GLU A 470 28.68 -10.29 18.49
CA GLU A 470 28.67 -9.82 19.88
C GLU A 470 28.36 -8.33 20.05
N MET A 471 27.93 -7.65 18.98
CA MET A 471 27.60 -6.23 18.98
C MET A 471 26.13 -6.01 18.70
N ASN A 472 25.69 -6.29 17.46
CA ASN A 472 24.32 -6.04 17.04
C ASN A 472 23.87 -6.89 15.85
N PHE A 473 24.45 -8.08 15.68
CA PHE A 473 24.08 -9.03 14.63
C PHE A 473 24.15 -8.47 13.19
N PHE A 474 25.05 -7.51 12.95
CA PHE A 474 25.11 -6.72 11.71
C PHE A 474 23.80 -5.99 11.33
N GLU A 475 22.91 -5.72 12.30
CA GLU A 475 21.69 -4.93 12.06
C GLU A 475 21.98 -3.46 11.70
N ASP A 476 23.20 -3.00 11.99
CA ASP A 476 23.71 -1.69 11.59
C ASP A 476 24.08 -1.59 10.11
N SER A 477 23.89 -2.67 9.34
CA SER A 477 23.99 -2.73 7.88
C SER A 477 22.59 -2.73 7.23
N ASP A 478 22.49 -2.17 6.03
CA ASP A 478 21.26 -2.08 5.24
C ASP A 478 21.05 -3.35 4.39
N LEU A 479 22.13 -4.02 3.98
CA LEU A 479 22.12 -5.25 3.18
C LEU A 479 23.18 -6.26 3.65
N TRP A 480 22.89 -7.55 3.50
CA TRP A 480 23.85 -8.65 3.75
C TRP A 480 24.23 -9.37 2.46
N ILE A 481 25.53 -9.46 2.18
CA ILE A 481 26.10 -10.29 1.13
C ILE A 481 26.65 -11.56 1.76
N VAL A 482 26.08 -12.72 1.46
CA VAL A 482 26.55 -14.01 1.97
C VAL A 482 27.44 -14.67 0.91
N VAL A 483 28.72 -14.86 1.25
CA VAL A 483 29.74 -15.38 0.33
C VAL A 483 29.96 -16.87 0.54
N GLY A 484 29.59 -17.65 -0.46
CA GLY A 484 29.68 -19.10 -0.47
C GLY A 484 28.33 -19.80 -0.37
N GLY A 485 28.33 -21.13 -0.56
CA GLY A 485 27.09 -21.86 -0.86
C GLY A 485 26.38 -22.55 0.31
N ARG A 486 27.04 -22.92 1.41
CA ARG A 486 26.42 -23.88 2.35
C ARG A 486 26.20 -23.31 3.73
N THR A 487 24.93 -23.05 4.07
CA THR A 487 24.48 -22.88 5.45
C THR A 487 23.70 -24.12 5.91
N PRO A 488 23.85 -24.54 7.19
CA PRO A 488 23.14 -25.71 7.74
C PRO A 488 21.64 -25.46 8.02
N ALA A 489 21.22 -24.19 8.02
CA ALA A 489 19.85 -23.73 8.24
C ALA A 489 19.62 -22.41 7.49
N PRO A 490 18.37 -21.99 7.28
CA PRO A 490 18.05 -20.71 6.63
C PRO A 490 18.62 -19.53 7.41
N VAL A 491 19.23 -18.57 6.73
CA VAL A 491 19.57 -17.27 7.33
C VAL A 491 18.27 -16.51 7.59
N LEU A 492 18.12 -15.92 8.78
CA LEU A 492 16.94 -15.12 9.10
C LEU A 492 16.89 -13.89 8.16
N PRO A 493 15.82 -13.71 7.36
CA PRO A 493 15.74 -12.61 6.39
C PRO A 493 15.36 -11.28 7.05
N MET A 494 16.20 -10.78 7.97
CA MET A 494 16.04 -9.48 8.61
C MET A 494 16.49 -8.30 7.74
N LYS A 495 17.29 -8.57 6.72
CA LYS A 495 17.78 -7.60 5.74
C LYS A 495 17.61 -8.21 4.34
N PRO A 496 17.66 -7.40 3.27
CA PRO A 496 17.92 -7.92 1.93
C PRO A 496 19.17 -8.81 1.94
N ILE A 497 19.07 -9.97 1.31
CA ILE A 497 20.17 -10.95 1.25
C ILE A 497 20.59 -11.15 -0.20
N VAL A 498 21.85 -10.85 -0.50
CA VAL A 498 22.51 -11.19 -1.75
C VAL A 498 23.41 -12.39 -1.50
N VAL A 499 23.32 -13.42 -2.33
CA VAL A 499 24.18 -14.61 -2.20
C VAL A 499 25.18 -14.64 -3.34
N VAL A 500 26.47 -14.82 -3.02
CA VAL A 500 27.54 -14.91 -4.03
C VAL A 500 28.03 -16.36 -4.12
N VAL A 501 27.89 -16.94 -5.31
CA VAL A 501 28.22 -18.35 -5.61
C VAL A 501 29.43 -18.41 -6.53
N GLN A 502 30.51 -19.04 -6.06
CA GLN A 502 31.81 -18.99 -6.73
C GLN A 502 31.97 -19.89 -7.96
N ASP A 503 31.68 -21.19 -7.86
CA ASP A 503 31.81 -22.14 -8.99
C ASP A 503 31.25 -23.51 -8.61
N TYR A 504 30.52 -24.19 -9.50
CA TYR A 504 30.20 -25.62 -9.41
C TYR A 504 31.33 -26.50 -9.98
N PRO A 505 31.94 -27.43 -9.19
CA PRO A 505 33.08 -28.21 -9.63
C PRO A 505 32.82 -28.90 -10.97
N LYS A 506 33.84 -28.92 -11.83
CA LYS A 506 33.83 -29.59 -13.13
C LYS A 506 33.74 -31.11 -12.92
N THR A 507 32.53 -31.66 -13.04
CA THR A 507 32.18 -33.07 -13.28
C THR A 507 32.74 -34.16 -12.35
N GLY A 508 31.83 -34.89 -11.67
CA GLY A 508 32.00 -36.31 -11.33
C GLY A 508 32.25 -36.66 -9.86
N LEU A 509 31.19 -36.89 -9.08
CA LEU A 509 31.23 -37.63 -7.80
C LEU A 509 29.97 -38.52 -7.71
N PRO A 510 30.04 -39.66 -6.98
CA PRO A 510 29.54 -40.96 -7.44
C PRO A 510 28.02 -41.15 -7.35
N PRO A 511 27.45 -42.15 -8.07
CA PRO A 511 26.00 -42.35 -8.24
C PRO A 511 25.21 -42.76 -6.99
N ASN A 512 25.83 -42.77 -5.80
CA ASN A 512 25.30 -43.43 -4.60
C ASN A 512 25.01 -42.51 -3.42
N ASP A 513 24.99 -41.20 -3.60
CA ASP A 513 24.45 -40.29 -2.59
C ASP A 513 23.10 -39.76 -3.10
N ASP A 514 22.00 -40.36 -2.63
CA ASP A 514 20.59 -40.05 -2.92
C ASP A 514 20.15 -38.65 -2.43
N ARG A 515 21.07 -37.70 -2.38
CA ARG A 515 20.84 -36.33 -1.97
C ARG A 515 21.49 -35.41 -2.99
N TRP A 516 20.74 -35.08 -4.04
CA TRP A 516 20.92 -33.83 -4.78
C TRP A 516 20.70 -32.67 -3.82
N GLN A 517 21.69 -32.39 -2.96
CA GLN A 517 21.60 -31.34 -1.95
C GLN A 517 21.98 -30.01 -2.60
N ALA A 518 20.96 -29.14 -2.65
CA ALA A 518 21.04 -27.76 -3.07
C ALA A 518 22.29 -27.07 -2.52
N ARG A 519 23.08 -26.46 -3.40
CA ARG A 519 24.35 -25.83 -3.08
C ARG A 519 24.22 -24.43 -2.50
N LEU A 520 23.02 -23.87 -2.48
CA LEU A 520 22.64 -22.68 -1.70
C LEU A 520 22.16 -23.04 -0.28
N GLY A 521 22.11 -24.34 0.05
CA GLY A 521 21.54 -24.81 1.31
C GLY A 521 20.06 -24.44 1.43
N TYR A 522 19.67 -23.97 2.63
CA TYR A 522 18.31 -23.55 2.96
C TYR A 522 18.15 -22.02 2.95
N ILE A 523 18.94 -21.23 2.22
CA ILE A 523 18.72 -19.76 2.20
C ILE A 523 17.37 -19.47 1.52
N PRO A 524 16.30 -19.13 2.27
CA PRO A 524 14.98 -18.98 1.68
C PRO A 524 14.86 -17.57 1.12
N GLU A 525 14.55 -17.47 -0.16
CA GLU A 525 14.22 -16.21 -0.85
C GLU A 525 15.34 -15.15 -0.77
N PRO A 526 16.55 -15.41 -1.32
CA PRO A 526 17.52 -14.34 -1.53
C PRO A 526 16.92 -13.29 -2.48
N ASP A 527 17.23 -12.02 -2.22
CA ASP A 527 16.78 -10.90 -3.05
C ASP A 527 17.57 -10.88 -4.38
N ALA A 528 18.83 -11.32 -4.36
CA ALA A 528 19.63 -11.63 -5.55
C ALA A 528 20.66 -12.75 -5.31
N VAL A 529 21.04 -13.43 -6.38
CA VAL A 529 22.10 -14.45 -6.42
C VAL A 529 23.08 -14.10 -7.51
N ILE A 530 24.34 -13.87 -7.13
CA ILE A 530 25.41 -13.46 -8.03
C ILE A 530 26.28 -14.66 -8.37
N ALA A 531 26.53 -14.84 -9.66
CA ALA A 531 27.45 -15.81 -10.20
C ALA A 531 28.43 -15.14 -11.17
N PHE A 532 29.68 -15.57 -11.15
CA PHE A 532 30.75 -15.01 -12.00
C PHE A 532 31.01 -15.81 -13.28
N ASP A 533 30.26 -16.90 -13.49
CA ASP A 533 30.35 -17.71 -14.69
C ASP A 533 28.98 -18.23 -15.14
N GLU A 534 28.79 -18.33 -16.47
CA GLU A 534 27.52 -18.73 -17.09
C GLU A 534 27.09 -20.16 -16.71
N ARG A 535 28.04 -21.04 -16.40
CA ARG A 535 27.74 -22.42 -16.02
C ARG A 535 27.12 -22.47 -14.63
N THR A 536 27.61 -21.66 -13.69
CA THR A 536 27.00 -21.51 -12.37
C THR A 536 25.59 -20.93 -12.48
N VAL A 537 25.37 -19.92 -13.34
CA VAL A 537 24.02 -19.39 -13.63
C VAL A 537 23.08 -20.49 -14.13
N LEU A 538 23.51 -21.25 -15.14
CA LEU A 538 22.72 -22.35 -15.69
C LEU A 538 22.42 -23.43 -14.63
N HIS A 539 23.36 -23.71 -13.72
CA HIS A 539 23.14 -24.68 -12.65
C HIS A 539 22.14 -24.17 -11.61
N LEU A 540 22.27 -22.91 -11.20
CA LEU A 540 21.35 -22.27 -10.24
C LEU A 540 19.90 -22.25 -10.78
N VAL A 541 19.72 -21.95 -12.06
CA VAL A 541 18.40 -21.94 -12.69
C VAL A 541 17.87 -23.37 -12.91
N ASN A 542 18.64 -24.21 -13.58
CA ASN A 542 18.11 -25.49 -14.09
C ASN A 542 18.13 -26.61 -13.03
N MET A 543 19.08 -26.59 -12.08
CA MET A 543 19.25 -27.66 -11.10
C MET A 543 18.76 -27.27 -9.71
N GLU A 544 19.00 -26.03 -9.29
CA GLU A 544 18.55 -25.52 -7.98
C GLU A 544 17.15 -24.89 -8.05
N GLY A 545 16.60 -24.70 -9.26
CA GLY A 545 15.24 -24.21 -9.47
C GLY A 545 15.04 -22.75 -9.10
N LEU A 546 16.09 -21.94 -9.11
CA LEU A 546 15.98 -20.51 -8.83
C LEU A 546 15.28 -19.76 -9.98
N ASP A 547 14.53 -18.72 -9.61
CA ASP A 547 13.95 -17.80 -10.59
C ASP A 547 15.08 -17.11 -11.37
N PRO A 548 15.14 -17.22 -12.71
CA PRO A 548 16.14 -16.54 -13.52
C PRO A 548 16.23 -15.03 -13.25
N LYS A 549 15.14 -14.40 -12.79
CA LYS A 549 15.09 -12.96 -12.51
C LYS A 549 15.91 -12.51 -11.32
N ILE A 550 16.24 -13.43 -10.41
CA ILE A 550 17.07 -13.12 -9.23
C ILE A 550 18.50 -13.63 -9.40
N VAL A 551 18.84 -14.24 -10.54
CA VAL A 551 20.18 -14.77 -10.81
C VAL A 551 20.92 -13.82 -11.74
N HIS A 552 21.96 -13.18 -11.21
CA HIS A 552 22.74 -12.15 -11.91
C HIS A 552 24.09 -12.71 -12.32
N PHE A 553 24.38 -12.61 -13.61
CA PHE A 553 25.69 -12.92 -14.15
C PHE A 553 26.55 -11.67 -14.11
N VAL A 554 27.55 -11.65 -13.23
CA VAL A 554 28.47 -10.51 -13.09
C VAL A 554 29.81 -10.89 -13.72
N LYS A 555 30.27 -10.09 -14.68
CA LYS A 555 31.62 -10.23 -15.25
C LYS A 555 32.58 -9.32 -14.51
N ASP A 556 33.75 -9.84 -14.14
CA ASP A 556 34.81 -9.06 -13.48
C ASP A 556 35.14 -7.79 -14.30
N GLY A 557 35.13 -6.63 -13.64
CA GLY A 557 35.44 -5.34 -14.25
C GLY A 557 34.43 -4.83 -15.28
N ALA A 558 33.24 -5.43 -15.39
CA ALA A 558 32.21 -4.96 -16.30
C ALA A 558 31.60 -3.62 -15.85
N SER A 559 31.40 -2.71 -16.80
CA SER A 559 30.53 -1.54 -16.61
C SER A 559 29.05 -1.97 -16.57
N PRO A 560 28.14 -1.12 -16.04
CA PRO A 560 26.70 -1.37 -16.09
C PRO A 560 26.23 -1.82 -17.49
N PRO A 561 25.25 -2.75 -17.63
CA PRO A 561 24.31 -3.21 -16.60
C PRO A 561 24.71 -4.48 -15.81
N ASN A 562 25.95 -4.98 -15.93
CA ASN A 562 26.35 -6.30 -15.39
C ASN A 562 27.42 -6.16 -14.28
N SER A 563 27.32 -5.11 -13.47
CA SER A 563 28.27 -4.85 -12.39
C SER A 563 27.78 -5.39 -11.04
N LEU A 564 28.73 -5.73 -10.16
CA LEU A 564 28.45 -6.15 -8.79
C LEU A 564 27.73 -5.04 -8.00
N LEU A 565 28.16 -3.80 -8.16
CA LEU A 565 27.59 -2.63 -7.50
C LEU A 565 26.12 -2.45 -7.84
N GLU A 566 25.77 -2.53 -9.13
CA GLU A 566 24.39 -2.34 -9.58
C GLU A 566 23.44 -3.38 -9.01
N THR A 567 23.81 -4.67 -9.04
CA THR A 567 22.98 -5.72 -8.43
C THR A 567 22.79 -5.50 -6.93
N VAL A 568 23.83 -5.02 -6.23
CA VAL A 568 23.73 -4.69 -4.81
C VAL A 568 22.87 -3.47 -4.55
N LEU A 569 22.98 -2.43 -5.37
CA LEU A 569 22.15 -1.21 -5.28
C LEU A 569 20.69 -1.49 -5.62
N GLU A 570 20.38 -2.42 -6.54
CA GLU A 570 19.00 -2.85 -6.82
C GLU A 570 18.33 -3.55 -5.61
N CYS A 571 19.13 -4.14 -4.72
CA CYS A 571 18.65 -4.84 -3.54
C CYS A 571 18.53 -3.95 -2.29
N LEU A 572 19.19 -2.78 -2.29
CA LEU A 572 19.08 -1.75 -1.25
C LEU A 572 17.81 -0.92 -1.48
#